data_AF-A0A9D8K876-F1
#
_entry.id   AF-A0A9D8K876-F1
#
_cell.length_a   1.000
_cell.length_b   1.000
_cell.length_c   1.000
_cell.angle_alpha   90.00
_cell.angle_beta   90.00
_cell.angle_gamma   90.00
#
_symmetry.space_group_name_H-M   'P 1'
#
loop_
_entity.id
_entity.type
_entity.pdbx_description
1 polymer ?
#
loop_
_entity_poly.entity_id
_entity_poly.type
_entity_poly.pdbx_seq_one_letter_code
_entity_poly.pdbx_strand_id
1 'polypeptide(L)'
;MDTPAQNDDYKAAFSLIREFEGFVDHAYPDPASGGEPWSIGYGFTHLDGKSIQPGQTITLAEANAELQTKVKAFADHLAQTIPYWEQMNTNQRSALVDFAWNLGADFYGDETNFATITRELKTRAWQAVPQALLLYRDPGSSVEAGLLRRRQAEAALWQRPVATTPPAHGATAAAPATAAATAAVKPKTPFTNPLKVPYCDQELMADGEGYRECFSASSAMLAIYWGKEANENTYDNLRARYGDSTSSEVQLAALRSLGLNANFYTDGTAHKLKAEIDAGRPVAVGWLHHGTPSAPSGGGHWSVIIGYDATGFFFNDPEGNCDLVNGGYLSHHDGAGLHYSYTNWLPRWQVAGTGGWYLTCKE
;
A
#
# COMPACT_ATOMS: atom_id res chain seq x y z
N MET A 1 -10.40 18.21 -31.14
CA MET A 1 -9.04 17.68 -30.98
C MET A 1 -8.73 17.74 -29.50
N ASP A 2 -8.76 16.56 -28.90
CA ASP A 2 -8.10 16.09 -27.68
C ASP A 2 -7.92 17.07 -26.51
N THR A 3 -8.76 16.86 -25.51
CA THR A 3 -8.33 16.99 -24.12
C THR A 3 -7.94 15.58 -23.68
N PRO A 4 -6.68 15.27 -23.33
CA PRO A 4 -6.35 13.98 -22.73
C PRO A 4 -7.07 13.91 -21.38
N ALA A 5 -8.02 12.99 -21.26
CA ALA A 5 -8.70 12.73 -19.99
C ALA A 5 -7.66 12.28 -18.95
N GLN A 6 -7.76 12.86 -17.74
CA GLN A 6 -6.96 12.50 -16.57
C GLN A 6 -7.03 10.99 -16.33
N ASN A 7 -5.90 10.30 -16.47
CA ASN A 7 -5.81 8.83 -16.40
C ASN A 7 -5.36 8.36 -15.01
N ASP A 8 -6.11 8.74 -13.97
CA ASP A 8 -5.87 8.36 -12.56
C ASP A 8 -7.08 7.63 -11.90
N ASP A 9 -8.14 7.36 -12.66
CA ASP A 9 -9.38 6.78 -12.13
C ASP A 9 -9.16 5.28 -11.80
N TYR A 10 -9.61 4.87 -10.60
CA TYR A 10 -9.66 3.48 -10.08
C TYR A 10 -8.45 2.90 -9.33
N LYS A 11 -7.49 3.71 -8.89
CA LYS A 11 -6.33 3.23 -8.08
C LYS A 11 -6.73 2.35 -6.89
N ALA A 12 -7.76 2.74 -6.13
CA ALA A 12 -8.24 1.97 -4.99
C ALA A 12 -8.83 0.60 -5.36
N ALA A 13 -9.38 0.44 -6.57
CA ALA A 13 -9.85 -0.87 -7.05
C ALA A 13 -8.68 -1.82 -7.30
N PHE A 14 -7.57 -1.32 -7.87
CA PHE A 14 -6.36 -2.13 -8.05
C PHE A 14 -5.85 -2.67 -6.71
N SER A 15 -5.80 -1.83 -5.68
CA SER A 15 -5.32 -2.22 -4.35
C SER A 15 -6.16 -3.35 -3.77
N LEU A 16 -7.50 -3.21 -3.76
CA LEU A 16 -8.40 -4.25 -3.24
C LEU A 16 -8.29 -5.56 -4.05
N ILE A 17 -8.32 -5.48 -5.38
CA ILE A 17 -8.23 -6.68 -6.23
C ILE A 17 -6.93 -7.43 -5.97
N ARG A 18 -5.79 -6.72 -5.88
CA ARG A 18 -4.50 -7.33 -5.60
C ARG A 18 -4.45 -7.99 -4.22
N GLU A 19 -5.01 -7.34 -3.21
CA GLU A 19 -5.07 -7.86 -1.84
C GLU A 19 -5.87 -9.16 -1.78
N PHE A 20 -7.05 -9.20 -2.41
CA PHE A 20 -7.96 -10.34 -2.28
C PHE A 20 -7.69 -11.48 -3.26
N GLU A 21 -7.23 -11.19 -4.48
CA GLU A 21 -6.91 -12.23 -5.46
C GLU A 21 -5.49 -12.79 -5.27
N GLY A 22 -4.55 -11.96 -4.83
CA GLY A 22 -3.13 -12.29 -4.81
C GLY A 22 -2.53 -12.44 -6.23
N PHE A 23 -1.20 -12.46 -6.31
CA PHE A 23 -0.47 -12.64 -7.58
C PHE A 23 0.08 -14.05 -7.71
N VAL A 24 -0.20 -14.71 -8.84
CA VAL A 24 0.40 -15.99 -9.22
C VAL A 24 1.09 -15.85 -10.59
N ASP A 25 2.40 -16.10 -10.64
CA ASP A 25 3.24 -15.91 -11.83
C ASP A 25 3.11 -17.01 -12.89
N HIS A 26 2.37 -18.07 -12.60
CA HIS A 26 2.17 -19.23 -13.47
C HIS A 26 0.70 -19.64 -13.54
N ALA A 27 0.32 -20.26 -14.66
CA ALA A 27 -1.03 -20.77 -14.86
C ALA A 27 -1.34 -21.90 -13.87
N TYR A 28 -2.48 -21.82 -13.20
CA TYR A 28 -2.99 -22.83 -12.27
C TYR A 28 -4.42 -23.25 -12.64
N PRO A 29 -4.80 -24.52 -12.42
CA PRO A 29 -6.13 -25.01 -12.77
C PRO A 29 -7.18 -24.56 -11.76
N ASP A 30 -8.44 -24.51 -12.20
CA ASP A 30 -9.56 -24.32 -11.28
C ASP A 30 -9.61 -25.43 -10.20
N PRO A 31 -9.71 -25.09 -8.91
CA PRO A 31 -9.69 -26.09 -7.84
C PRO A 31 -10.83 -27.12 -7.90
N ALA A 32 -11.97 -26.77 -8.49
CA ALA A 32 -13.13 -27.65 -8.57
C ALA A 32 -13.07 -28.59 -9.79
N SER A 33 -12.56 -28.11 -10.93
CA SER A 33 -12.45 -28.92 -12.15
C SER A 33 -11.12 -29.66 -12.28
N GLY A 34 -10.06 -29.17 -11.63
CA GLY A 34 -8.69 -29.67 -11.78
C GLY A 34 -8.09 -29.43 -13.17
N GLY A 35 -8.74 -28.59 -14.00
CA GLY A 35 -8.36 -28.31 -15.39
C GLY A 35 -8.85 -26.93 -15.82
N GLU A 36 -9.60 -26.85 -16.92
CA GLU A 36 -10.17 -25.58 -17.38
C GLU A 36 -11.30 -25.08 -16.46
N PRO A 37 -11.48 -23.75 -16.29
CA PRO A 37 -10.58 -22.70 -16.80
C PRO A 37 -9.27 -22.65 -16.00
N TRP A 38 -8.17 -22.36 -16.70
CA TRP A 38 -6.90 -22.02 -16.05
C TRP A 38 -6.91 -20.54 -15.68
N SER A 39 -6.25 -20.22 -14.58
CA SER A 39 -6.10 -18.86 -14.06
C SER A 39 -4.64 -18.48 -13.94
N ILE A 40 -4.31 -17.19 -14.07
CA ILE A 40 -2.96 -16.65 -13.89
C ILE A 40 -3.00 -15.19 -13.40
N GLY A 41 -1.92 -14.67 -12.83
CA GLY A 41 -1.84 -13.30 -12.35
C GLY A 41 -2.79 -13.07 -11.19
N TYR A 42 -3.68 -12.08 -11.30
CA TYR A 42 -4.72 -11.75 -10.31
C TYR A 42 -6.04 -12.46 -10.61
N GLY A 43 -5.99 -13.75 -10.95
CA GLY A 43 -7.18 -14.57 -11.27
C GLY A 43 -7.67 -14.43 -12.72
N PHE A 44 -6.81 -14.05 -13.66
CA PHE A 44 -7.19 -13.92 -15.07
C PHE A 44 -7.41 -15.29 -15.70
N THR A 45 -8.58 -15.52 -16.27
CA THR A 45 -8.88 -16.71 -17.08
C THR A 45 -8.64 -16.49 -18.57
N HIS A 46 -8.44 -15.23 -18.98
CA HIS A 46 -8.19 -14.83 -20.36
C HIS A 46 -7.20 -13.66 -20.41
N LEU A 47 -6.27 -13.70 -21.37
CA LEU A 47 -5.37 -12.60 -21.76
C LEU A 47 -5.51 -12.34 -23.25
N ASP A 48 -5.62 -11.07 -23.67
CA ASP A 48 -5.84 -10.70 -25.08
C ASP A 48 -6.99 -11.46 -25.76
N GLY A 49 -8.07 -11.74 -25.01
CA GLY A 49 -9.24 -12.48 -25.47
C GLY A 49 -9.04 -13.99 -25.66
N LYS A 50 -7.89 -14.54 -25.24
CA LYS A 50 -7.58 -15.97 -25.32
C LYS A 50 -7.56 -16.58 -23.93
N SER A 51 -8.12 -17.78 -23.79
CA SER A 51 -8.11 -18.51 -22.52
C SER A 51 -6.69 -18.89 -22.11
N ILE A 52 -6.41 -18.81 -20.80
CA ILE A 52 -5.12 -19.24 -20.25
C ILE A 52 -4.90 -20.74 -20.51
N GLN A 53 -3.65 -21.09 -20.79
CA GLN A 53 -3.23 -22.46 -21.07
C GLN A 53 -2.22 -22.94 -20.02
N PRO A 54 -2.19 -24.26 -19.71
CA PRO A 54 -1.18 -24.83 -18.82
C PRO A 54 0.24 -24.47 -19.27
N GLY A 55 1.11 -24.11 -18.32
CA GLY A 55 2.50 -23.77 -18.57
C GLY A 55 2.75 -22.32 -19.01
N GLN A 56 1.71 -21.50 -19.17
CA GLN A 56 1.90 -20.05 -19.31
C GLN A 56 2.44 -19.43 -18.02
N THR A 57 3.26 -18.40 -18.17
CA THR A 57 3.79 -17.56 -17.09
C THR A 57 3.48 -16.11 -17.39
N ILE A 58 3.36 -15.29 -16.36
CA ILE A 58 3.17 -13.85 -16.47
C ILE A 58 4.10 -13.14 -15.49
N THR A 59 4.74 -12.06 -15.92
CA THR A 59 5.49 -11.20 -15.00
C THR A 59 4.53 -10.33 -14.20
N LEU A 60 4.97 -9.86 -13.03
CA LEU A 60 4.19 -8.91 -12.24
C LEU A 60 3.83 -7.64 -13.03
N ALA A 61 4.75 -7.17 -13.87
CA ALA A 61 4.52 -6.00 -14.72
C ALA A 61 3.42 -6.23 -15.76
N GLU A 62 3.44 -7.37 -16.46
CA GLU A 62 2.40 -7.76 -17.40
C GLU A 62 1.05 -7.96 -16.70
N ALA A 63 1.05 -8.60 -15.52
CA ALA A 63 -0.17 -8.79 -14.75
C ALA A 63 -0.78 -7.46 -14.26
N ASN A 64 0.07 -6.49 -13.90
CA ASN A 64 -0.38 -5.16 -13.53
C ASN A 64 -0.94 -4.37 -14.73
N ALA A 65 -0.31 -4.48 -15.90
CA ALA A 65 -0.83 -3.86 -17.12
C ALA A 65 -2.18 -4.46 -17.55
N GLU A 66 -2.31 -5.79 -17.45
CA GLU A 66 -3.57 -6.47 -17.71
C GLU A 66 -4.65 -6.06 -16.71
N LEU A 67 -4.30 -5.99 -15.42
CA LEU A 67 -5.23 -5.56 -14.37
C LEU A 67 -5.79 -4.16 -14.66
N GLN A 68 -4.93 -3.22 -15.06
CA GLN A 68 -5.36 -1.87 -15.47
C GLN A 68 -6.38 -1.91 -16.60
N THR A 69 -6.10 -2.72 -17.62
CA THR A 69 -6.97 -2.87 -18.80
C THR A 69 -8.33 -3.45 -18.42
N LYS A 70 -8.34 -4.52 -17.62
CA LYS A 70 -9.57 -5.19 -17.20
C LYS A 70 -10.41 -4.34 -16.25
N VAL A 71 -9.81 -3.71 -15.25
CA VAL A 71 -10.53 -2.79 -14.33
C VAL A 71 -11.18 -1.65 -15.10
N LYS A 72 -10.49 -1.09 -16.09
CA LYS A 72 -11.09 -0.08 -16.95
C LYS A 72 -12.31 -0.63 -17.70
N ALA A 73 -12.22 -1.83 -18.26
CA ALA A 73 -13.36 -2.46 -18.93
C ALA A 73 -14.56 -2.71 -17.98
N PHE A 74 -14.30 -3.13 -16.73
CA PHE A 74 -15.33 -3.26 -15.70
C PHE A 74 -15.95 -1.90 -15.37
N ALA A 75 -15.14 -0.87 -15.14
CA ALA A 75 -15.62 0.47 -14.88
C ALA A 75 -16.46 1.03 -16.02
N ASP A 76 -16.02 0.87 -17.27
CA ASP A 76 -16.76 1.31 -18.46
C ASP A 76 -18.11 0.59 -18.57
N HIS A 77 -18.16 -0.71 -18.26
CA HIS A 77 -19.42 -1.47 -18.23
C HIS A 77 -20.36 -0.98 -17.13
N LEU A 78 -19.85 -0.85 -15.89
CA LEU A 78 -20.64 -0.37 -14.76
C LEU A 78 -21.15 1.07 -14.96
N ALA A 79 -20.37 1.93 -15.61
CA ALA A 79 -20.77 3.28 -15.97
C ALA A 79 -21.98 3.30 -16.93
N GLN A 80 -22.08 2.29 -17.80
CA GLN A 80 -23.19 2.17 -18.76
C GLN A 80 -24.46 1.60 -18.12
N THR A 81 -24.33 0.78 -17.08
CA THR A 81 -25.46 0.06 -16.47
C THR A 81 -25.98 0.73 -15.20
N ILE A 82 -25.11 1.27 -14.35
CA ILE A 82 -25.47 1.83 -13.05
C ILE A 82 -25.91 3.30 -13.17
N PRO A 83 -27.13 3.66 -12.75
CA PRO A 83 -27.59 5.05 -12.77
C PRO A 83 -26.80 5.89 -11.77
N TYR A 84 -26.61 7.16 -12.11
CA TYR A 84 -25.88 8.13 -11.27
C TYR A 84 -24.40 7.79 -11.04
N TRP A 85 -23.80 6.90 -11.84
CA TRP A 85 -22.37 6.57 -11.78
C TRP A 85 -21.47 7.82 -11.75
N GLU A 86 -21.76 8.80 -12.62
CA GLU A 86 -21.03 10.07 -12.70
C GLU A 86 -21.15 10.95 -11.45
N GLN A 87 -22.14 10.69 -10.58
CA GLN A 87 -22.30 11.41 -9.32
C GLN A 87 -21.54 10.74 -8.17
N MET A 88 -21.09 9.49 -8.35
CA MET A 88 -20.26 8.78 -7.38
C MET A 88 -18.84 9.32 -7.44
N ASN A 89 -18.17 9.41 -6.30
CA ASN A 89 -16.75 9.73 -6.28
C ASN A 89 -15.91 8.50 -6.72
N THR A 90 -14.63 8.70 -7.02
CA THR A 90 -13.75 7.61 -7.49
C THR A 90 -13.64 6.45 -6.49
N ASN A 91 -13.64 6.69 -5.17
CA ASN A 91 -13.61 5.61 -4.19
C ASN A 91 -14.89 4.74 -4.24
N GLN A 92 -16.05 5.36 -4.37
CA GLN A 92 -17.33 4.67 -4.51
C GLN A 92 -17.37 3.83 -5.79
N ARG A 93 -16.93 4.40 -6.91
CA ARG A 93 -16.84 3.64 -8.16
C ARG A 93 -15.83 2.50 -8.06
N SER A 94 -14.67 2.73 -7.44
CA SER A 94 -13.66 1.68 -7.18
C SER A 94 -14.18 0.53 -6.32
N ALA A 95 -14.96 0.81 -5.28
CA ALA A 95 -15.57 -0.23 -4.46
C ALA A 95 -16.51 -1.13 -5.29
N LEU A 96 -17.30 -0.53 -6.19
CA LEU A 96 -18.18 -1.29 -7.09
C LEU A 96 -17.40 -2.07 -8.15
N VAL A 97 -16.25 -1.56 -8.60
CA VAL A 97 -15.38 -2.29 -9.53
C VAL A 97 -14.75 -3.52 -8.86
N ASP A 98 -14.26 -3.42 -7.62
CA ASP A 98 -13.76 -4.59 -6.89
C ASP A 98 -14.88 -5.61 -6.59
N PHE A 99 -16.06 -5.12 -6.20
CA PHE A 99 -17.24 -5.96 -6.00
C PHE A 99 -17.63 -6.72 -7.27
N ALA A 100 -17.65 -6.02 -8.40
CA ALA A 100 -17.91 -6.60 -9.71
C ALA A 100 -16.81 -7.58 -10.12
N TRP A 101 -15.54 -7.31 -9.81
CA TRP A 101 -14.44 -8.24 -10.08
C TRP A 101 -14.70 -9.61 -9.45
N ASN A 102 -15.17 -9.62 -8.20
CA ASN A 102 -15.41 -10.84 -7.45
C ASN A 102 -16.67 -11.60 -7.89
N LEU A 103 -17.74 -10.88 -8.24
CA LEU A 103 -19.09 -11.46 -8.40
C LEU A 103 -19.63 -11.37 -9.83
N GLY A 104 -18.90 -10.72 -10.73
CA GLY A 104 -19.27 -10.47 -12.12
C GLY A 104 -19.70 -9.03 -12.38
N ALA A 105 -19.39 -8.52 -13.59
CA ALA A 105 -19.71 -7.16 -14.01
C ALA A 105 -21.23 -6.90 -14.17
N ASP A 106 -22.00 -7.95 -14.46
CA ASP A 106 -23.45 -7.88 -14.71
C ASP A 106 -24.31 -7.93 -13.42
N PHE A 107 -23.73 -7.71 -12.24
CA PHE A 107 -24.47 -7.79 -10.98
C PHE A 107 -25.62 -6.77 -10.89
N TYR A 108 -25.45 -5.60 -11.50
CA TYR A 108 -26.45 -4.54 -11.45
C TYR A 108 -27.62 -4.84 -12.38
N GLY A 109 -28.83 -4.89 -11.83
CA GLY A 109 -30.05 -5.22 -12.56
C GLY A 109 -30.51 -6.66 -12.38
N ASP A 110 -29.70 -7.53 -11.78
CA ASP A 110 -30.16 -8.85 -11.33
C ASP A 110 -31.01 -8.69 -10.05
N GLU A 111 -32.33 -8.70 -10.24
CA GLU A 111 -33.33 -8.60 -9.17
C GLU A 111 -33.51 -9.91 -8.38
N THR A 112 -32.80 -10.99 -8.74
CA THR A 112 -32.84 -12.27 -8.03
C THR A 112 -31.70 -12.38 -7.02
N ASN A 113 -30.46 -12.28 -7.49
CA ASN A 113 -29.28 -12.48 -6.63
C ASN A 113 -28.74 -11.17 -6.05
N PHE A 114 -28.96 -10.04 -6.74
CA PHE A 114 -28.38 -8.74 -6.40
C PHE A 114 -29.43 -7.66 -6.12
N ALA A 115 -30.65 -8.08 -5.74
CA ALA A 115 -31.81 -7.21 -5.59
C ALA A 115 -31.55 -6.01 -4.66
N THR A 116 -30.90 -6.24 -3.53
CA THR A 116 -30.66 -5.20 -2.52
C THR A 116 -29.69 -4.15 -3.03
N ILE A 117 -28.50 -4.53 -3.51
CA ILE A 117 -27.50 -3.56 -4.00
C ILE A 117 -28.02 -2.81 -5.24
N THR A 118 -28.70 -3.53 -6.14
CA THR A 118 -29.35 -2.93 -7.32
C THR A 118 -30.37 -1.88 -6.91
N ARG A 119 -31.24 -2.16 -5.93
CA ARG A 119 -32.21 -1.19 -5.42
C ARG A 119 -31.54 0.02 -4.79
N GLU A 120 -30.54 -0.17 -3.92
CA GLU A 120 -29.88 0.95 -3.23
C GLU A 120 -29.17 1.88 -4.22
N LEU A 121 -28.51 1.32 -5.25
CA LEU A 121 -27.89 2.10 -6.33
C LEU A 121 -28.94 2.83 -7.18
N LYS A 122 -30.00 2.13 -7.59
CA LYS A 122 -31.10 2.68 -8.41
C LYS A 122 -31.85 3.82 -7.72
N THR A 123 -32.03 3.74 -6.41
CA THR A 123 -32.77 4.73 -5.61
C THR A 123 -31.87 5.80 -4.99
N ARG A 124 -30.56 5.76 -5.29
CA ARG A 124 -29.56 6.67 -4.73
C ARG A 124 -29.48 6.63 -3.19
N ALA A 125 -29.81 5.49 -2.59
CA ALA A 125 -29.67 5.25 -1.16
C ALA A 125 -28.21 4.94 -0.81
N TRP A 126 -27.29 5.85 -1.13
CA TRP A 126 -25.84 5.64 -1.03
C TRP A 126 -25.35 5.30 0.38
N GLN A 127 -26.06 5.75 1.42
CA GLN A 127 -25.74 5.40 2.82
C GLN A 127 -26.03 3.93 3.15
N ALA A 128 -26.92 3.27 2.39
CA ALA A 128 -27.28 1.87 2.59
C ALA A 128 -26.37 0.90 1.81
N VAL A 129 -25.64 1.40 0.79
CA VAL A 129 -24.74 0.59 -0.04
C VAL A 129 -23.70 -0.20 0.77
N PRO A 130 -22.99 0.38 1.77
CA PRO A 130 -22.07 -0.37 2.61
C PRO A 130 -22.69 -1.61 3.25
N GLN A 131 -23.91 -1.49 3.80
CA GLN A 131 -24.60 -2.62 4.42
C GLN A 131 -25.09 -3.65 3.38
N ALA A 132 -25.45 -3.18 2.18
CA ALA A 132 -25.82 -4.06 1.07
C ALA A 132 -24.63 -4.91 0.60
N LEU A 133 -23.42 -4.35 0.50
CA LEU A 133 -22.20 -5.10 0.15
C LEU A 133 -21.96 -6.26 1.11
N LEU A 134 -22.14 -6.06 2.42
CA LEU A 134 -21.94 -7.10 3.45
C LEU A 134 -22.84 -8.33 3.30
N LEU A 135 -23.92 -8.26 2.52
CA LEU A 135 -24.80 -9.39 2.27
C LEU A 135 -24.15 -10.47 1.40
N TYR A 136 -23.17 -10.10 0.56
CA TYR A 136 -22.52 -10.99 -0.40
C TYR A 136 -21.26 -11.62 0.18
N ARG A 137 -21.48 -12.49 1.17
CA ARG A 137 -20.44 -13.16 1.94
C ARG A 137 -20.59 -14.68 2.05
N ASP A 138 -21.57 -15.26 1.38
CA ASP A 138 -21.85 -16.71 1.40
C ASP A 138 -21.87 -17.37 2.80
N PRO A 139 -22.89 -17.07 3.64
CA PRO A 139 -22.91 -17.50 5.04
C PRO A 139 -22.88 -19.03 5.25
N GLY A 140 -22.02 -19.48 6.15
CA GLY A 140 -21.83 -20.89 6.49
C GLY A 140 -20.88 -21.66 5.58
N SER A 141 -20.34 -21.01 4.54
CA SER A 141 -19.31 -21.58 3.67
C SER A 141 -17.91 -21.48 4.31
N SER A 142 -16.95 -22.24 3.80
CA SER A 142 -15.54 -22.12 4.19
C SER A 142 -14.89 -20.80 3.74
N VAL A 143 -15.52 -20.06 2.83
CA VAL A 143 -15.01 -18.80 2.28
C VAL A 143 -15.64 -17.56 2.91
N GLU A 144 -16.66 -17.72 3.78
CA GLU A 144 -17.41 -16.61 4.37
C GLU A 144 -16.52 -15.57 5.03
N ALA A 145 -15.55 -16.00 5.84
CA ALA A 145 -14.65 -15.10 6.53
C ALA A 145 -13.81 -14.24 5.56
N GLY A 146 -13.39 -14.82 4.44
CA GLY A 146 -12.65 -14.10 3.39
C GLY A 146 -13.55 -13.09 2.68
N LEU A 147 -14.73 -13.51 2.25
CA LEU A 147 -15.69 -12.64 1.56
C LEU A 147 -16.19 -11.52 2.47
N LEU A 148 -16.47 -11.78 3.74
CA LEU A 148 -16.87 -10.75 4.70
C LEU A 148 -15.81 -9.66 4.83
N ARG A 149 -14.52 -10.02 4.93
CA ARG A 149 -13.42 -9.05 4.96
C ARG A 149 -13.37 -8.21 3.68
N ARG A 150 -13.54 -8.84 2.51
CA ARG A 150 -13.59 -8.12 1.23
C ARG A 150 -14.73 -7.11 1.16
N ARG A 151 -15.95 -7.54 1.53
CA ARG A 151 -17.12 -6.66 1.56
C ARG A 151 -16.97 -5.52 2.57
N GLN A 152 -16.29 -5.75 3.70
CA GLN A 152 -15.97 -4.69 4.67
C GLN A 152 -14.98 -3.67 4.11
N ALA A 153 -13.95 -4.10 3.38
CA ALA A 153 -12.98 -3.22 2.75
C ALA A 153 -13.63 -2.36 1.64
N GLU A 154 -14.45 -2.96 0.78
CA GLU A 154 -15.25 -2.25 -0.23
C GLU A 154 -16.22 -1.24 0.43
N ALA A 155 -16.90 -1.65 1.50
CA ALA A 155 -17.82 -0.79 2.26
C ALA A 155 -17.11 0.41 2.90
N ALA A 156 -15.91 0.20 3.45
CA ALA A 156 -15.07 1.26 4.00
C ALA A 156 -14.61 2.22 2.90
N LEU A 157 -14.16 1.68 1.76
CA LEU A 157 -13.76 2.47 0.60
C LEU A 157 -14.93 3.32 0.07
N TRP A 158 -16.14 2.76 -0.04
CA TRP A 158 -17.34 3.49 -0.46
C TRP A 158 -17.65 4.71 0.43
N GLN A 159 -17.38 4.62 1.73
CA GLN A 159 -17.62 5.70 2.69
C GLN A 159 -16.53 6.79 2.65
N ARG A 160 -15.37 6.52 2.02
CA ARG A 160 -14.23 7.44 2.02
C ARG A 160 -14.47 8.65 1.09
N PRO A 161 -14.49 9.89 1.62
CA PRO A 161 -14.62 11.08 0.79
C PRO A 161 -13.39 11.27 -0.10
N VAL A 162 -13.56 11.93 -1.24
CA VAL A 162 -12.45 12.36 -2.10
C VAL A 162 -12.34 13.89 -1.97
N ALA A 163 -11.14 14.41 -1.71
CA ALA A 163 -10.93 15.86 -1.65
C ALA A 163 -11.25 16.50 -3.00
N THR A 164 -12.14 17.50 -3.01
CA THR A 164 -12.39 18.32 -4.20
C THR A 164 -11.30 19.38 -4.29
N THR A 165 -10.34 19.22 -5.21
CA THR A 165 -9.26 20.21 -5.43
C THR A 165 -9.79 21.45 -6.17
N PRO A 166 -9.66 22.69 -5.63
CA PRO A 166 -9.79 23.92 -6.41
C PRO A 166 -8.52 24.18 -7.25
N PRO A 167 -8.59 24.88 -8.40
CA PRO A 167 -7.48 24.97 -9.35
C PRO A 167 -6.29 25.78 -8.80
N ALA A 168 -5.11 25.16 -8.75
CA ALA A 168 -3.86 25.79 -8.35
C ALA A 168 -3.26 26.64 -9.48
N HIS A 169 -2.95 27.90 -9.19
CA HIS A 169 -2.04 28.75 -9.98
C HIS A 169 -0.59 28.37 -9.70
N GLY A 170 0.23 28.33 -10.75
CA GLY A 170 1.59 27.78 -10.71
C GLY A 170 2.70 28.73 -10.26
N ALA A 171 3.92 28.18 -10.18
CA ALA A 171 5.20 28.84 -10.41
C ALA A 171 6.34 27.80 -10.51
N THR A 172 7.39 28.17 -11.24
CA THR A 172 8.44 27.36 -11.88
C THR A 172 9.83 27.43 -11.23
N ALA A 173 10.66 26.39 -11.51
CA ALA A 173 12.11 26.40 -11.87
C ALA A 173 13.25 26.12 -10.83
N ALA A 174 13.89 24.95 -11.02
CA ALA A 174 15.31 24.57 -11.25
C ALA A 174 16.53 24.97 -10.34
N ALA A 175 17.46 23.98 -10.22
CA ALA A 175 18.68 23.83 -9.38
C ALA A 175 19.99 24.47 -9.93
N PRO A 176 21.23 24.29 -9.34
CA PRO A 176 22.01 23.02 -9.35
C PRO A 176 22.99 22.75 -8.14
N ALA A 177 23.71 21.61 -8.20
CA ALA A 177 24.54 20.93 -7.18
C ALA A 177 26.07 21.27 -7.17
N THR A 178 26.82 20.83 -6.13
CA THR A 178 28.17 20.16 -6.17
C THR A 178 28.75 19.82 -4.76
N ALA A 179 29.75 18.93 -4.70
CA ALA A 179 30.11 18.01 -3.59
C ALA A 179 31.47 18.23 -2.87
N ALA A 180 31.67 17.48 -1.76
CA ALA A 180 32.90 16.78 -1.27
C ALA A 180 33.48 17.16 0.12
N ALA A 181 34.15 16.18 0.77
CA ALA A 181 34.26 15.89 2.21
C ALA A 181 35.54 16.37 2.96
N THR A 182 35.58 16.27 4.31
CA THR A 182 36.63 15.59 5.15
C THR A 182 36.47 15.72 6.70
N ALA A 183 36.61 14.57 7.39
CA ALA A 183 37.18 14.23 8.73
C ALA A 183 36.89 14.96 10.08
N ALA A 184 36.22 14.21 10.98
CA ALA A 184 36.39 13.93 12.43
C ALA A 184 36.61 15.01 13.53
N VAL A 185 35.62 15.20 14.44
CA VAL A 185 35.78 15.56 15.89
C VAL A 185 34.57 15.08 16.73
N LYS A 186 34.77 14.46 17.91
CA LYS A 186 33.73 14.23 18.98
C LYS A 186 33.65 15.47 19.89
N PRO A 187 32.54 15.83 20.58
CA PRO A 187 31.26 15.13 20.78
C PRO A 187 30.11 15.87 20.09
N LYS A 188 29.29 15.17 19.29
CA LYS A 188 28.02 15.73 18.82
C LYS A 188 27.17 16.01 20.06
N THR A 189 26.65 17.23 20.16
CA THR A 189 25.52 17.55 21.05
C THR A 189 24.56 16.37 21.05
N PRO A 190 24.13 15.84 22.21
CA PRO A 190 23.27 14.67 22.24
C PRO A 190 22.10 14.90 21.29
N PHE A 191 21.92 14.00 20.35
CA PHE A 191 20.75 14.05 19.47
C PHE A 191 19.48 14.01 20.33
N THR A 192 18.42 14.63 19.86
CA THR A 192 17.13 14.56 20.56
C THR A 192 16.61 13.13 20.51
N ASN A 193 15.87 12.73 21.55
CA ASN A 193 15.11 11.50 21.54
C ASN A 193 13.65 11.85 21.90
N PRO A 194 12.71 11.80 20.94
CA PRO A 194 12.88 11.36 19.55
C PRO A 194 13.70 12.33 18.66
N LEU A 195 14.29 11.79 17.61
CA LEU A 195 14.92 12.52 16.52
C LEU A 195 13.87 13.32 15.74
N LYS A 196 14.25 14.50 15.24
CA LYS A 196 13.37 15.34 14.41
C LYS A 196 13.39 14.89 12.96
N VAL A 197 12.72 13.78 12.68
CA VAL A 197 12.59 13.21 11.33
C VAL A 197 11.30 13.73 10.70
N PRO A 198 11.35 14.36 9.52
CA PRO A 198 10.15 14.71 8.76
C PRO A 198 9.28 13.49 8.51
N TYR A 199 7.96 13.67 8.63
CA TYR A 199 6.99 12.61 8.35
C TYR A 199 6.61 12.63 6.88
N CYS A 200 6.57 11.46 6.26
CA CYS A 200 6.06 11.25 4.91
C CYS A 200 4.89 10.28 5.00
N ASP A 201 3.77 10.66 4.41
CA ASP A 201 2.56 9.87 4.31
C ASP A 201 2.55 9.16 2.96
N GLN A 202 2.54 7.82 2.95
CA GLN A 202 2.60 7.07 1.69
C GLN A 202 1.36 7.32 0.82
N GLU A 203 0.20 7.53 1.41
CA GLU A 203 -1.06 7.74 0.68
C GLU A 203 -1.12 9.12 0.02
N LEU A 204 -0.25 10.05 0.41
CA LEU A 204 -0.14 11.39 -0.19
C LEU A 204 0.98 11.50 -1.23
N MET A 205 1.70 10.39 -1.52
CA MET A 205 2.70 10.36 -2.57
C MET A 205 2.08 10.55 -3.95
N ALA A 206 2.77 11.32 -4.80
CA ALA A 206 2.22 11.87 -6.04
C ALA A 206 2.08 10.85 -7.17
N ASP A 207 2.77 9.71 -7.09
CA ASP A 207 2.60 8.59 -8.03
C ASP A 207 1.23 7.89 -7.84
N GLY A 208 0.60 8.08 -6.67
CA GLY A 208 -0.62 7.42 -6.26
C GLY A 208 -0.45 5.91 -6.09
N GLU A 209 0.77 5.43 -5.84
CA GLU A 209 1.02 4.04 -5.47
C GLU A 209 1.01 3.82 -3.94
N GLY A 210 0.45 4.75 -3.15
CA GLY A 210 0.49 4.76 -1.69
C GLY A 210 0.37 3.39 -1.01
N TYR A 211 -0.56 2.54 -1.43
CA TYR A 211 -0.80 1.16 -0.95
C TYR A 211 0.45 0.24 -0.88
N ARG A 212 1.55 0.58 -1.56
CA ARG A 212 2.79 -0.18 -1.59
C ARG A 212 4.05 0.67 -1.36
N GLU A 213 3.89 1.96 -1.14
CA GLU A 213 5.01 2.90 -1.03
C GLU A 213 5.57 2.99 0.40
N CYS A 214 5.10 2.18 1.35
CA CYS A 214 5.61 2.19 2.72
C CYS A 214 7.16 2.16 2.81
N PHE A 215 7.82 1.41 1.92
CA PHE A 215 9.29 1.34 1.89
C PHE A 215 9.92 2.57 1.24
N SER A 216 9.36 3.10 0.15
CA SER A 216 9.84 4.35 -0.45
C SER A 216 9.61 5.54 0.48
N ALA A 217 8.43 5.68 1.09
CA ALA A 217 8.12 6.71 2.06
C ALA A 217 9.06 6.64 3.27
N SER A 218 9.31 5.45 3.80
CA SER A 218 10.30 5.23 4.87
C SER A 218 11.71 5.64 4.45
N SER A 219 12.13 5.28 3.23
CA SER A 219 13.46 5.63 2.73
C SER A 219 13.59 7.12 2.41
N ALA A 220 12.52 7.76 1.95
CA ALA A 220 12.44 9.20 1.75
C ALA A 220 12.61 9.95 3.08
N MET A 221 11.94 9.53 4.16
CA MET A 221 12.13 10.12 5.48
C MET A 221 13.62 10.08 5.92
N LEU A 222 14.34 9.00 5.62
CA LEU A 222 15.79 8.93 5.86
C LEU A 222 16.56 9.93 4.99
N ALA A 223 16.27 10.00 3.69
CA ALA A 223 16.94 10.90 2.76
C ALA A 223 16.72 12.38 3.12
N ILE A 224 15.50 12.75 3.49
CA ILE A 224 15.12 14.11 3.91
C ILE A 224 15.78 14.45 5.24
N TYR A 225 15.83 13.52 6.20
CA TYR A 225 16.52 13.73 7.48
C TYR A 225 18.00 14.08 7.29
N TRP A 226 18.67 13.47 6.31
CA TRP A 226 20.05 13.80 5.95
C TRP A 226 20.19 14.99 4.99
N GLY A 227 19.10 15.70 4.68
CA GLY A 227 19.08 16.86 3.79
C GLY A 227 19.46 16.53 2.35
N LYS A 228 19.28 15.27 1.91
CA LYS A 228 19.60 14.83 0.55
C LYS A 228 18.44 14.93 -0.41
N GLU A 229 17.22 14.97 0.11
CA GLU A 229 15.99 15.13 -0.64
C GLU A 229 15.08 16.17 0.01
N ALA A 230 14.25 16.82 -0.79
CA ALA A 230 13.36 17.88 -0.31
C ALA A 230 12.05 17.33 0.27
N ASN A 231 11.52 16.24 -0.30
CA ASN A 231 10.30 15.58 0.12
C ASN A 231 10.21 14.14 -0.45
N GLU A 232 9.17 13.42 -0.07
CA GLU A 232 8.89 12.05 -0.51
C GLU A 232 8.82 11.90 -2.03
N ASN A 233 8.21 12.86 -2.72
CA ASN A 233 8.05 12.79 -4.18
C ASN A 233 9.37 12.99 -4.92
N THR A 234 10.31 13.79 -4.40
CA THR A 234 11.62 13.96 -5.04
C THR A 234 12.46 12.70 -4.87
N TYR A 235 12.44 12.09 -3.68
CA TYR A 235 13.05 10.77 -3.46
C TYR A 235 12.43 9.70 -4.35
N ASP A 236 11.10 9.68 -4.46
CA ASP A 236 10.40 8.64 -5.19
C ASP A 236 10.69 8.68 -6.70
N ASN A 237 10.71 9.88 -7.28
CA ASN A 237 11.14 10.09 -8.66
C ASN A 237 12.60 9.67 -8.92
N LEU A 238 13.48 9.78 -7.92
CA LEU A 238 14.84 9.27 -8.00
C LEU A 238 14.86 7.74 -7.93
N ARG A 239 14.16 7.16 -6.96
CA ARG A 239 14.03 5.72 -6.72
C ARG A 239 13.50 5.00 -7.95
N ALA A 240 12.49 5.56 -8.63
CA ALA A 240 11.89 5.01 -9.85
C ALA A 240 12.91 4.77 -11.00
N ARG A 241 14.06 5.45 -11.00
CA ARG A 241 15.13 5.23 -12.00
C ARG A 241 15.89 3.92 -11.78
N TYR A 242 15.85 3.39 -10.56
CA TYR A 242 16.51 2.15 -10.18
C TYR A 242 15.57 0.96 -10.23
N GLY A 243 14.29 1.16 -9.93
CA GLY A 243 13.26 0.14 -10.08
C GLY A 243 12.11 0.26 -9.08
N ASP A 244 11.60 -0.89 -8.68
CA ASP A 244 10.37 -1.08 -7.92
C ASP A 244 10.45 -0.62 -6.44
N SER A 245 9.39 0.01 -5.93
CA SER A 245 9.33 0.56 -4.56
C SER A 245 9.43 -0.46 -3.45
N THR A 246 9.08 -1.73 -3.71
CA THR A 246 9.11 -2.78 -2.68
C THR A 246 10.47 -3.48 -2.56
N SER A 247 11.42 -3.21 -3.47
CA SER A 247 12.74 -3.85 -3.47
C SER A 247 13.75 -3.15 -2.56
N SER A 248 14.35 -3.90 -1.64
CA SER A 248 15.45 -3.40 -0.80
C SER A 248 16.68 -2.99 -1.60
N GLU A 249 17.00 -3.69 -2.69
CA GLU A 249 18.13 -3.35 -3.56
C GLU A 249 17.93 -1.99 -4.24
N VAL A 250 16.69 -1.71 -4.68
CA VAL A 250 16.31 -0.44 -5.30
C VAL A 250 16.40 0.70 -4.30
N GLN A 251 15.86 0.54 -3.09
CA GLN A 251 15.94 1.56 -2.04
C GLN A 251 17.40 1.85 -1.65
N LEU A 252 18.23 0.81 -1.52
CA LEU A 252 19.66 0.96 -1.25
C LEU A 252 20.38 1.71 -2.39
N ALA A 253 20.07 1.38 -3.65
CA ALA A 253 20.69 2.04 -4.81
C ALA A 253 20.33 3.54 -4.86
N ALA A 254 19.05 3.87 -4.63
CA ALA A 254 18.57 5.24 -4.58
C ALA A 254 19.24 6.04 -3.46
N LEU A 255 19.23 5.54 -2.21
CA LEU A 255 19.89 6.20 -1.09
C LEU A 255 21.40 6.37 -1.30
N ARG A 256 22.09 5.37 -1.86
CA ARG A 256 23.52 5.46 -2.16
C ARG A 256 23.83 6.45 -3.27
N SER A 257 22.93 6.62 -4.23
CA SER A 257 23.09 7.63 -5.29
C SER A 257 23.08 9.06 -4.75
N LEU A 258 22.43 9.28 -3.60
CA LEU A 258 22.43 10.53 -2.85
C LEU A 258 23.72 10.76 -2.02
N GLY A 259 24.67 9.82 -2.11
CA GLY A 259 25.91 9.83 -1.35
C GLY A 259 25.78 9.30 0.07
N LEU A 260 24.66 8.66 0.42
CA LEU A 260 24.46 8.08 1.75
C LEU A 260 25.03 6.68 1.84
N ASN A 261 25.63 6.35 2.99
CA ASN A 261 26.02 4.98 3.32
C ASN A 261 24.80 4.23 3.87
N ALA A 262 24.02 3.65 2.97
CA ALA A 262 22.84 2.84 3.29
C ALA A 262 23.14 1.33 3.27
N ASN A 263 22.62 0.60 4.27
CA ASN A 263 22.79 -0.85 4.40
C ASN A 263 21.50 -1.50 4.95
N PHE A 264 21.17 -2.67 4.40
CA PHE A 264 20.05 -3.50 4.83
C PHE A 264 20.56 -4.71 5.62
N TYR A 265 19.85 -5.05 6.69
CA TYR A 265 20.20 -6.11 7.63
C TYR A 265 18.96 -6.91 8.00
N THR A 266 19.19 -8.19 8.30
CA THR A 266 18.14 -9.14 8.71
C THR A 266 18.40 -9.73 10.11
N ASP A 267 19.40 -9.22 10.82
CA ASP A 267 19.86 -9.72 12.12
C ASP A 267 19.60 -8.70 13.26
N GLY A 268 18.54 -7.90 13.11
CA GLY A 268 18.20 -6.79 13.99
C GLY A 268 17.85 -7.20 15.42
N THR A 269 18.29 -6.38 16.37
CA THR A 269 17.89 -6.45 17.79
C THR A 269 17.49 -5.06 18.29
N ALA A 270 16.67 -4.99 19.34
CA ALA A 270 16.30 -3.72 19.95
C ALA A 270 17.54 -2.91 20.41
N HIS A 271 18.61 -3.59 20.84
CA HIS A 271 19.87 -2.92 21.20
C HIS A 271 20.53 -2.23 20.01
N LYS A 272 20.57 -2.90 18.84
CA LYS A 272 21.12 -2.31 17.60
C LYS A 272 20.31 -1.09 17.17
N LEU A 273 18.97 -1.16 17.19
CA LEU A 273 18.10 -0.03 16.86
C LEU A 273 18.34 1.15 17.80
N LYS A 274 18.42 0.92 19.12
CA LYS A 274 18.73 1.97 20.11
C LYS A 274 20.10 2.61 19.86
N ALA A 275 21.12 1.82 19.54
CA ALA A 275 22.45 2.32 19.24
C ALA A 275 22.49 3.21 17.97
N GLU A 276 21.64 2.94 16.98
CA GLU A 276 21.48 3.83 15.82
C GLU A 276 20.85 5.17 16.23
N ILE A 277 19.78 5.14 17.03
CA ILE A 277 19.10 6.33 17.56
C ILE A 277 20.02 7.17 18.45
N ASP A 278 20.75 6.55 19.37
CA ASP A 278 21.73 7.21 20.25
C ASP A 278 22.83 7.90 19.44
N ALA A 279 23.12 7.39 18.24
CA ALA A 279 24.07 7.96 17.32
C ALA A 279 23.43 8.91 16.28
N GLY A 280 22.16 9.29 16.48
CA GLY A 280 21.41 10.26 15.70
C GLY A 280 20.97 9.78 14.33
N ARG A 281 20.77 8.48 14.17
CA ARG A 281 20.40 7.87 12.89
C ARG A 281 19.01 7.25 13.01
N PRO A 282 17.99 7.79 12.33
CA PRO A 282 16.71 7.12 12.23
C PRO A 282 16.88 5.83 11.41
N VAL A 283 16.01 4.85 11.68
CA VAL A 283 16.15 3.50 11.13
C VAL A 283 14.83 3.10 10.49
N ALA A 284 14.87 2.76 9.20
CA ALA A 284 13.72 2.13 8.56
C ALA A 284 13.67 0.65 8.94
N VAL A 285 12.51 0.14 9.32
CA VAL A 285 12.31 -1.24 9.79
C VAL A 285 11.15 -1.89 9.05
N GLY A 286 11.35 -3.13 8.62
CA GLY A 286 10.34 -3.97 7.99
C GLY A 286 9.74 -4.95 9.00
N TRP A 287 8.41 -4.97 9.17
CA TRP A 287 7.72 -5.78 10.19
C TRP A 287 6.31 -6.22 9.75
N LEU A 288 5.71 -7.17 10.49
CA LEU A 288 4.40 -7.73 10.18
C LEU A 288 3.25 -6.99 10.88
N HIS A 289 2.45 -6.24 10.14
CA HIS A 289 1.42 -5.37 10.70
C HIS A 289 0.04 -6.04 10.87
N HIS A 290 -0.17 -7.27 10.40
CA HIS A 290 -1.42 -8.01 10.63
C HIS A 290 -1.29 -9.07 11.72
N GLY A 291 -2.42 -9.63 12.15
CA GLY A 291 -2.50 -10.66 13.18
C GLY A 291 -2.19 -10.09 14.57
N THR A 292 -2.21 -10.95 15.59
CA THR A 292 -1.88 -10.56 16.98
C THR A 292 -0.38 -10.64 17.24
N PRO A 293 0.17 -10.05 18.33
CA PRO A 293 1.58 -10.23 18.68
C PRO A 293 2.03 -11.70 18.83
N SER A 294 1.12 -12.59 19.21
CA SER A 294 1.40 -14.04 19.31
C SER A 294 1.32 -14.79 17.97
N ALA A 295 0.71 -14.18 16.95
CA ALA A 295 0.54 -14.76 15.62
C ALA A 295 0.62 -13.66 14.54
N PRO A 296 1.77 -12.98 14.41
CA PRO A 296 1.95 -11.90 13.45
C PRO A 296 1.95 -12.45 12.02
N SER A 297 1.37 -11.70 11.08
CA SER A 297 1.21 -12.12 9.69
C SER A 297 1.25 -10.93 8.71
N GLY A 298 1.24 -11.22 7.41
CA GLY A 298 1.22 -10.23 6.34
C GLY A 298 2.46 -10.27 5.44
N GLY A 299 2.42 -9.48 4.36
CA GLY A 299 3.52 -9.35 3.38
C GLY A 299 4.70 -8.49 3.83
N GLY A 300 4.61 -7.87 5.02
CA GLY A 300 5.57 -6.90 5.54
C GLY A 300 5.12 -5.45 5.34
N HIS A 301 5.53 -4.57 6.24
CA HIS A 301 5.31 -3.13 6.22
C HIS A 301 6.57 -2.41 6.68
N TRP A 302 6.83 -1.24 6.10
CA TRP A 302 8.01 -0.44 6.42
C TRP A 302 7.63 0.86 7.12
N SER A 303 8.36 1.16 8.19
CA SER A 303 8.18 2.37 9.00
C SER A 303 9.53 2.86 9.53
N VAL A 304 9.60 4.05 10.11
CA VAL A 304 10.86 4.63 10.58
C VAL A 304 10.85 4.80 12.09
N ILE A 305 11.79 4.15 12.78
CA ILE A 305 12.04 4.43 14.20
C ILE A 305 12.82 5.74 14.30
N ILE A 306 12.27 6.65 15.09
CA ILE A 306 12.81 7.99 15.31
C ILE A 306 13.27 8.18 16.76
N GLY A 307 12.88 7.31 17.68
CA GLY A 307 13.20 7.46 19.11
C GLY A 307 12.86 6.21 19.90
N TYR A 308 13.15 6.24 21.19
CA TYR A 308 12.73 5.19 22.12
C TYR A 308 12.65 5.69 23.57
N ASP A 309 11.90 4.98 24.39
CA ASP A 309 11.92 5.13 25.85
C ASP A 309 11.99 3.76 26.54
N ALA A 310 11.69 3.72 27.84
CA ALA A 310 11.69 2.50 28.64
C ALA A 310 10.64 1.46 28.20
N THR A 311 9.62 1.87 27.45
CA THR A 311 8.41 1.10 27.18
C THR A 311 8.18 0.78 25.71
N GLY A 312 8.78 1.54 24.79
CA GLY A 312 8.62 1.35 23.36
C GLY A 312 9.56 2.18 22.50
N PHE A 313 9.31 2.12 21.20
CA PHE A 313 9.93 2.94 20.18
C PHE A 313 8.94 4.02 19.73
N PHE A 314 9.47 5.18 19.34
CA PHE A 314 8.73 6.20 18.62
C PHE A 314 8.92 5.99 17.11
N PHE A 315 7.82 6.03 16.36
CA PHE A 315 7.75 5.77 14.93
C PHE A 315 7.23 6.98 14.17
N ASN A 316 7.75 7.17 12.96
CA ASN A 316 6.98 7.71 11.86
C ASN A 316 6.54 6.51 11.01
N ASP A 317 5.25 6.20 11.02
CA ASP A 317 4.67 5.11 10.25
C ASP A 317 3.95 5.66 9.02
N PRO A 318 4.44 5.44 7.79
CA PRO A 318 3.90 6.11 6.61
C PRO A 318 2.45 5.72 6.28
N GLU A 319 1.95 4.59 6.80
CA GLU A 319 0.58 4.11 6.59
C GLU A 319 -0.40 4.69 7.62
N GLY A 320 0.07 4.97 8.85
CA GLY A 320 -0.72 5.59 9.90
C GLY A 320 -0.64 4.87 11.25
N ASN A 321 -1.69 4.99 12.07
CA ASN A 321 -1.73 4.41 13.40
C ASN A 321 -2.11 2.92 13.41
N CYS A 322 -1.12 2.04 13.53
CA CYS A 322 -1.34 0.60 13.61
C CYS A 322 -1.95 0.14 14.96
N ASP A 323 -2.99 -0.69 14.90
CA ASP A 323 -3.46 -1.49 16.04
C ASP A 323 -2.48 -2.64 16.30
N LEU A 324 -1.51 -2.40 17.18
CA LEU A 324 -0.53 -3.44 17.51
C LEU A 324 -1.10 -4.63 18.29
N VAL A 325 -2.33 -4.56 18.82
CA VAL A 325 -2.95 -5.66 19.55
C VAL A 325 -3.65 -6.62 18.58
N ASN A 326 -4.45 -6.09 17.67
CA ASN A 326 -5.25 -6.91 16.75
C ASN A 326 -4.62 -7.04 15.35
N GLY A 327 -3.68 -6.15 15.01
CA GLY A 327 -3.15 -5.97 13.67
C GLY A 327 -4.03 -5.07 12.80
N GLY A 328 -3.45 -4.52 11.74
CA GLY A 328 -4.10 -3.53 10.86
C GLY A 328 -3.99 -2.10 11.37
N TYR A 329 -4.67 -1.16 10.72
CA TYR A 329 -4.59 0.28 11.01
C TYR A 329 -5.91 0.81 11.57
N LEU A 330 -5.81 1.61 12.63
CA LEU A 330 -6.92 2.33 13.26
C LEU A 330 -7.26 3.60 12.47
N SER A 331 -6.26 4.20 11.87
CA SER A 331 -6.34 5.42 11.08
C SER A 331 -5.17 5.47 10.10
N HIS A 332 -5.41 6.18 9.01
CA HIS A 332 -4.42 6.51 8.00
C HIS A 332 -4.14 8.02 8.09
N HIS A 333 -2.95 8.46 7.70
CA HIS A 333 -2.48 9.86 7.71
C HIS A 333 -2.03 10.45 9.06
N ASP A 334 -2.04 9.68 10.14
CA ASP A 334 -1.66 10.12 11.49
C ASP A 334 -0.44 9.38 12.05
N GLY A 335 0.44 8.94 11.14
CA GLY A 335 1.60 8.12 11.43
C GLY A 335 2.78 8.80 12.14
N ALA A 336 2.74 10.12 12.31
CA ALA A 336 3.87 10.89 12.82
C ALA A 336 4.05 10.74 14.35
N GLY A 337 5.24 10.34 14.79
CA GLY A 337 5.61 10.30 16.20
C GLY A 337 4.81 9.31 17.07
N LEU A 338 4.26 8.24 16.48
CA LEU A 338 3.52 7.21 17.19
C LEU A 338 4.39 6.46 18.17
N HIS A 339 3.83 6.06 19.32
CA HIS A 339 4.55 5.24 20.29
C HIS A 339 4.08 3.79 20.24
N TYR A 340 4.99 2.89 19.87
CA TYR A 340 4.74 1.46 19.72
C TYR A 340 5.47 0.68 20.81
N SER A 341 4.69 0.02 21.67
CA SER A 341 5.22 -0.72 22.81
C SER A 341 6.11 -1.89 22.40
N TYR A 342 7.15 -2.16 23.18
CA TYR A 342 8.03 -3.32 22.95
C TYR A 342 7.24 -4.64 22.97
N THR A 343 6.29 -4.78 23.90
CA THR A 343 5.49 -5.99 24.09
C THR A 343 4.71 -6.36 22.83
N ASN A 344 4.13 -5.39 22.14
CA ASN A 344 3.27 -5.67 20.99
C ASN A 344 4.01 -5.58 19.65
N TRP A 345 5.05 -4.76 19.54
CA TRP A 345 5.75 -4.56 18.27
C TRP A 345 6.92 -5.54 18.06
N LEU A 346 7.73 -5.83 19.08
CA LEU A 346 8.91 -6.71 18.89
C LEU A 346 8.55 -8.10 18.32
N PRO A 347 7.47 -8.79 18.75
CA PRO A 347 7.09 -10.07 18.15
C PRO A 347 6.78 -10.00 16.65
N ARG A 348 6.31 -8.83 16.18
CA ARG A 348 5.97 -8.56 14.78
C ARG A 348 7.21 -8.27 13.92
N TRP A 349 8.28 -7.81 14.55
CA TRP A 349 9.55 -7.49 13.89
C TRP A 349 10.53 -8.67 13.92
N GLN A 350 10.58 -9.42 15.02
CA GLN A 350 11.47 -10.57 15.25
C GLN A 350 10.71 -11.90 15.10
N VAL A 351 10.04 -12.08 13.96
CA VAL A 351 9.15 -13.21 13.72
C VAL A 351 9.91 -14.53 13.84
N ALA A 352 9.35 -15.50 14.59
CA ALA A 352 9.93 -16.83 14.78
C ALA A 352 11.39 -16.85 15.31
N GLY A 353 11.84 -15.79 16.00
CA GLY A 353 13.19 -15.71 16.56
C GLY A 353 14.29 -15.45 15.52
N THR A 354 13.92 -15.15 14.27
CA THR A 354 14.86 -14.57 13.31
C THR A 354 15.14 -13.12 13.70
N GLY A 355 16.32 -12.61 13.38
CA GLY A 355 16.59 -11.18 13.58
C GLY A 355 15.62 -10.33 12.77
N GLY A 356 15.40 -9.09 13.23
CA GLY A 356 14.47 -8.19 12.57
C GLY A 356 15.09 -7.49 11.35
N TRP A 357 14.26 -7.15 10.37
CA TRP A 357 14.68 -6.44 9.16
C TRP A 357 14.81 -4.95 9.41
N TYR A 358 15.96 -4.37 9.06
CA TYR A 358 16.17 -2.93 9.19
C TYR A 358 17.15 -2.40 8.15
N LEU A 359 16.96 -1.13 7.78
CA LEU A 359 17.82 -0.37 6.91
C LEU A 359 18.36 0.83 7.68
N THR A 360 19.69 0.92 7.76
CA THR A 360 20.39 2.07 8.34
C THR A 360 20.88 2.99 7.24
N CYS A 361 20.95 4.27 7.55
CA CYS A 361 21.47 5.29 6.66
C CYS A 361 22.32 6.31 7.43
N LYS A 362 23.49 6.67 6.89
CA LYS A 362 24.36 7.73 7.44
C LYS A 362 25.08 8.50 6.33
N GLU A 363 25.37 9.77 6.59
CA GLU A 363 26.26 10.59 5.75
C GLU A 363 27.74 10.17 5.87
#